data_AF-A0A6J3HKW9-F1
#
_entry.id   AF-A0A6J3HKW9-F1
#
_cell.length_a   1.000
_cell.length_b   1.000
_cell.length_c   1.000
_cell.angle_alpha   90.00
_cell.angle_beta   90.00
_cell.angle_gamma   90.00
#
_symmetry.space_group_name_H-M   'P 1'
#
loop_
_entity.id
_entity.type
_entity.pdbx_description
1 polymer ?
#
loop_
_entity_poly.entity_id
_entity_poly.type
_entity_poly.pdbx_seq_one_letter_code
_entity_poly.pdbx_strand_id
1 'polypeptide(L)'
;METESGQLMLSELKSRPRREPTYPVAVDWHAYASSVKPFSSEQSDFPGMIYFDEFTFTELQRNTGNYTVCQKDLCCHLTYKMSEKRTDEVYALGAFDGLHTVEGQYYLQICTLLKCQTTDLETCGEPVGSAFTKFEEFSLSGTFRTRYVFPQITLSVNQLAPERHYEISRDGRLRSRRGAPLPVLVMALYGRVFEKDPPRLGQGPGKLQ
;
A
#
# COMPACT_ATOMS: atom_id res chain seq x y z
N MET A 1 -12.08 -0.92 21.08
CA MET A 1 -12.56 -1.69 22.25
C MET A 1 -11.47 -2.70 22.52
N GLU A 2 -10.54 -2.37 23.40
CA GLU A 2 -9.54 -3.31 23.89
C GLU A 2 -10.24 -4.16 24.94
N THR A 3 -10.40 -5.46 24.67
CA THR A 3 -10.92 -6.39 25.65
C THR A 3 -9.73 -7.04 26.37
N GLU A 4 -9.71 -7.01 27.70
CA GLU A 4 -8.71 -7.72 28.51
C GLU A 4 -8.79 -9.27 28.38
N SER A 5 -9.76 -9.77 27.62
CA SER A 5 -9.94 -11.18 27.32
C SER A 5 -9.16 -11.63 26.10
N GLY A 6 -8.46 -12.77 26.20
CA GLY A 6 -7.97 -13.49 25.03
C GLY A 6 -9.10 -13.95 24.10
N GLN A 7 -8.79 -14.14 22.82
CA GLN A 7 -9.74 -14.58 21.80
C GLN A 7 -9.21 -15.82 21.05
N LEU A 8 -10.04 -16.87 20.95
CA LEU A 8 -9.75 -18.05 20.13
C LEU A 8 -10.37 -17.88 18.74
N MET A 9 -9.55 -17.98 17.70
CA MET A 9 -9.98 -17.92 16.29
C MET A 9 -9.78 -19.30 15.65
N LEU A 10 -10.82 -19.82 14.99
CA LEU A 10 -10.76 -21.07 14.24
C LEU A 10 -11.16 -20.84 12.79
N SER A 11 -10.48 -21.50 11.85
CA SER A 11 -10.83 -21.49 10.43
C SER A 11 -10.36 -22.78 9.77
N GLU A 12 -11.13 -23.29 8.81
CA GLU A 12 -10.71 -24.41 7.97
C GLU A 12 -9.79 -23.90 6.85
N LEU A 13 -8.68 -24.60 6.62
CA LEU A 13 -7.76 -24.32 5.52
C LEU A 13 -7.57 -25.56 4.65
N LYS A 14 -7.37 -25.34 3.35
CA LYS A 14 -7.02 -26.42 2.42
C LYS A 14 -5.60 -26.90 2.69
N SER A 15 -5.40 -28.22 2.71
CA SER A 15 -4.08 -28.82 2.96
C SER A 15 -3.10 -28.62 1.80
N ARG A 16 -3.60 -28.41 0.58
CA ARG A 16 -2.79 -28.17 -0.63
C ARG A 16 -3.30 -26.98 -1.44
N PRO A 17 -3.21 -25.74 -0.93
CA PRO A 17 -3.77 -24.56 -1.59
C PRO A 17 -3.29 -24.36 -3.03
N ARG A 18 -2.03 -24.73 -3.32
CA ARG A 18 -1.43 -24.63 -4.66
C ARG A 18 -2.09 -25.49 -5.74
N ARG A 19 -2.86 -26.50 -5.34
CA ARG A 19 -3.58 -27.38 -6.27
C ARG A 19 -5.00 -26.88 -6.56
N GLU A 20 -5.46 -25.88 -5.82
CA GLU A 20 -6.78 -25.31 -6.04
C GLU A 20 -6.79 -24.53 -7.36
N PRO A 21 -7.84 -24.65 -8.19
CA PRO A 21 -8.00 -23.84 -9.40
C PRO A 21 -8.02 -22.33 -9.10
N THR A 22 -8.34 -21.95 -7.88
CA THR A 22 -8.37 -20.57 -7.39
C THR A 22 -7.02 -20.07 -6.88
N TYR A 23 -5.96 -20.89 -6.88
CA TYR A 23 -4.64 -20.46 -6.46
C TYR A 23 -4.13 -19.34 -7.38
N PRO A 24 -3.71 -18.19 -6.82
CA PRO A 24 -3.25 -17.06 -7.63
C PRO A 24 -2.00 -17.46 -8.40
N VAL A 25 -1.95 -17.05 -9.67
CA VAL A 25 -0.73 -17.16 -10.48
C VAL A 25 0.32 -16.17 -9.99
N ALA A 26 1.57 -16.37 -10.41
CA ALA A 26 2.62 -15.38 -10.18
C ALA A 26 2.21 -14.01 -10.74
N VAL A 27 2.42 -12.97 -9.93
CA VAL A 27 2.12 -11.58 -10.26
C VAL A 27 3.38 -10.91 -10.77
N ASP A 28 3.28 -10.20 -11.88
CA ASP A 28 4.30 -9.25 -12.30
C ASP A 28 3.95 -7.87 -11.73
N TRP A 29 4.59 -7.50 -10.62
CA TRP A 29 4.31 -6.26 -9.91
C TRP A 29 4.75 -5.00 -10.67
N HIS A 30 5.50 -5.13 -11.76
CA HIS A 30 6.03 -4.02 -12.55
C HIS A 30 5.28 -3.80 -13.87
N ALA A 31 4.63 -4.84 -14.40
CA ALA A 31 4.08 -4.87 -15.75
C ALA A 31 3.11 -3.72 -16.07
N TYR A 32 2.08 -3.50 -15.25
CA TYR A 32 1.13 -2.41 -15.51
C TYR A 32 1.78 -1.05 -15.34
N ALA A 33 2.46 -0.83 -14.20
CA ALA A 33 3.01 0.46 -13.83
C ALA A 33 4.04 1.00 -14.84
N SER A 34 4.85 0.12 -15.42
CA SER A 34 5.83 0.49 -16.45
C SER A 34 5.22 0.77 -17.83
N SER A 35 4.00 0.28 -18.09
CA SER A 35 3.33 0.45 -19.38
C SER A 35 2.53 1.75 -19.49
N VAL A 36 2.20 2.38 -18.35
CA VAL A 36 1.38 3.59 -18.31
C VAL A 36 2.26 4.84 -18.23
N LYS A 37 1.79 5.92 -18.88
CA LYS A 37 2.42 7.22 -18.68
C LYS A 37 2.04 7.76 -17.29
N PRO A 38 2.97 8.44 -16.59
CA PRO A 38 2.63 9.16 -15.37
C PRO A 38 1.42 10.08 -15.59
N PHE A 39 0.50 10.09 -14.62
CA PHE A 39 -0.60 11.05 -14.64
C PHE A 39 -0.04 12.44 -14.32
N SER A 40 -0.32 13.43 -15.16
CA SER A 40 0.06 14.82 -14.89
C SER A 40 -0.72 15.34 -13.68
N SER A 41 -0.02 15.76 -12.64
CA SER A 41 -0.59 16.53 -11.54
C SER A 41 -0.11 17.96 -11.64
N GLU A 42 -1.03 18.93 -11.52
CA GLU A 42 -0.71 20.36 -11.37
C GLU A 42 -0.24 20.67 -9.94
N GLN A 43 -0.24 19.67 -9.06
CA GLN A 43 0.00 19.82 -7.64
C GLN A 43 1.44 19.47 -7.27
N SER A 44 1.97 20.16 -6.27
CA SER A 44 3.30 19.87 -5.72
C SER A 44 3.23 18.72 -4.73
N ASP A 45 4.18 17.80 -4.85
CA ASP A 45 4.42 16.75 -3.86
C ASP A 45 4.95 17.36 -2.56
N PHE A 46 4.75 16.66 -1.44
CA PHE A 46 5.23 17.06 -0.12
C PHE A 46 5.83 15.86 0.64
N PRO A 47 6.81 16.09 1.54
CA PRO A 47 7.37 15.03 2.37
C PRO A 47 6.43 14.67 3.53
N GLY A 48 6.46 13.43 4.00
CA GLY A 48 5.79 13.02 5.22
C GLY A 48 6.41 11.75 5.78
N MET A 49 6.25 11.51 7.08
CA MET A 49 6.92 10.40 7.77
C MET A 49 5.95 9.26 8.02
N ILE A 50 6.29 8.04 7.60
CA ILE A 50 5.63 6.82 8.07
C ILE A 50 6.66 6.00 8.83
N TYR A 51 6.46 5.79 10.13
CA TYR A 51 7.34 4.96 10.96
C TYR A 51 8.83 5.24 10.71
N PHE A 52 9.22 6.51 10.87
CA PHE A 52 10.60 7.01 10.69
C PHE A 52 11.17 6.99 9.27
N ASP A 53 10.40 6.59 8.26
CA ASP A 53 10.77 6.66 6.85
C ASP A 53 10.11 7.88 6.19
N GLU A 54 10.91 8.67 5.45
CA GLU A 54 10.42 9.86 4.73
C GLU A 54 9.86 9.45 3.36
N PHE A 55 8.53 9.55 3.22
CA PHE A 55 7.78 9.31 1.99
C PHE A 55 7.63 10.61 1.19
N THR A 56 7.47 10.46 -0.13
CA THR A 56 6.97 11.55 -0.99
C THR A 56 5.47 11.34 -1.21
N PHE A 57 4.65 12.33 -0.87
CA PHE A 57 3.20 12.29 -0.95
C PHE A 57 2.62 13.31 -1.94
N THR A 58 1.44 12.98 -2.47
CA THR A 58 0.52 13.91 -3.14
C THR A 58 -0.88 13.78 -2.54
N GLU A 59 -1.56 14.89 -2.32
CA GLU A 59 -2.92 14.92 -1.77
C GLU A 59 -3.96 14.50 -2.83
N LEU A 60 -5.03 13.81 -2.41
CA LEU A 60 -6.22 13.54 -3.21
C LEU A 60 -7.25 14.65 -3.01
N GLN A 61 -7.17 15.70 -3.82
CA GLN A 61 -8.04 16.89 -3.68
C GLN A 61 -9.50 16.65 -4.11
N ARG A 62 -9.73 15.75 -5.08
CA ARG A 62 -11.04 15.51 -5.69
C ARG A 62 -11.65 14.20 -5.21
N ASN A 63 -12.95 14.02 -5.43
CA ASN A 63 -13.62 12.73 -5.18
C ASN A 63 -13.19 11.65 -6.19
N THR A 64 -12.77 12.03 -7.39
CA THR A 64 -12.23 11.13 -8.40
C THR A 64 -10.92 11.67 -8.96
N GLY A 65 -10.01 10.78 -9.31
CA GLY A 65 -8.76 11.22 -9.92
C GLY A 65 -7.79 10.08 -10.24
N ASN A 66 -6.75 10.48 -10.96
CA ASN A 66 -5.61 9.64 -11.30
C ASN A 66 -4.34 10.38 -10.86
N TYR A 67 -3.53 9.76 -10.01
CA TYR A 67 -2.34 10.38 -9.45
C TYR A 67 -1.13 9.47 -9.65
N THR A 68 0.01 10.10 -9.91
CA THR A 68 1.31 9.44 -9.87
C THR A 68 2.23 10.22 -8.94
N VAL A 69 2.89 9.51 -8.04
CA VAL A 69 3.96 10.07 -7.19
C VAL A 69 5.16 9.15 -7.27
N CYS A 70 6.36 9.72 -7.33
CA CYS A 70 7.58 8.94 -7.46
C CYS A 70 8.58 9.30 -6.36
N GLN A 71 9.27 8.30 -5.84
CA GLN A 71 10.45 8.48 -5.03
C GLN A 71 11.56 7.55 -5.54
N LYS A 72 12.68 8.15 -5.95
CA LYS A 72 13.81 7.45 -6.61
C LYS A 72 13.33 6.59 -7.78
N ASP A 73 13.45 5.27 -7.68
CA ASP A 73 13.15 4.32 -8.74
C ASP A 73 11.71 3.78 -8.70
N LEU A 74 10.94 4.14 -7.66
CA LEU A 74 9.56 3.72 -7.48
C LEU A 74 8.60 4.85 -7.85
N CYS A 75 7.80 4.63 -8.88
CA CYS A 75 6.62 5.43 -9.19
C CYS A 75 5.37 4.65 -8.83
N CYS A 76 4.47 5.28 -8.08
CA CYS A 76 3.22 4.73 -7.60
C CYS A 76 2.06 5.37 -8.35
N HIS A 77 1.15 4.56 -8.87
CA HIS A 77 -0.01 5.01 -9.64
C HIS A 77 -1.29 4.63 -8.93
N LEU A 78 -2.19 5.60 -8.80
CA LEU A 78 -3.52 5.41 -8.24
C LEU A 78 -4.58 5.95 -9.20
N THR A 79 -5.59 5.15 -9.46
CA THR A 79 -6.90 5.60 -9.97
C THR A 79 -7.92 5.35 -8.88
N TYR A 80 -8.78 6.31 -8.57
CA TYR A 80 -9.80 6.12 -7.53
C TYR A 80 -11.10 6.89 -7.79
N LYS A 81 -12.14 6.45 -7.08
CA LYS A 81 -13.43 7.12 -6.93
C LYS A 81 -13.93 6.95 -5.50
N MET A 82 -14.03 8.06 -4.77
CA MET A 82 -14.72 8.17 -3.48
C MET A 82 -16.22 8.31 -3.71
N SER A 83 -17.05 7.83 -2.78
CA SER A 83 -18.48 8.09 -2.79
C SER A 83 -18.78 9.58 -2.59
N GLU A 84 -17.97 10.26 -1.78
CA GLU A 84 -18.03 11.70 -1.54
C GLU A 84 -16.64 12.19 -1.11
N LYS A 85 -16.24 13.39 -1.53
CA LYS A 85 -15.05 14.05 -0.99
C LYS A 85 -15.45 14.80 0.28
N ARG A 86 -14.94 14.34 1.41
CA ARG A 86 -15.12 14.99 2.69
C ARG A 86 -14.17 16.19 2.83
N THR A 87 -14.61 17.22 3.56
CA THR A 87 -13.79 18.40 3.89
C THR A 87 -13.01 18.24 5.19
N ASP A 88 -13.41 17.28 6.04
CA ASP A 88 -12.79 16.98 7.33
C ASP A 88 -11.85 15.75 7.29
N GLU A 89 -11.68 15.13 6.12
CA GLU A 89 -10.74 14.02 5.91
C GLU A 89 -9.85 14.27 4.68
N VAL A 90 -8.55 14.13 4.89
CA VAL A 90 -7.54 14.20 3.83
C VAL A 90 -6.96 12.82 3.57
N TYR A 91 -6.77 12.52 2.28
CA TYR A 91 -6.12 11.31 1.80
C TYR A 91 -4.92 11.69 0.94
N ALA A 92 -3.86 10.90 1.02
CA ALA A 92 -2.66 11.08 0.22
C ALA A 92 -2.22 9.76 -0.42
N LEU A 93 -1.65 9.86 -1.61
CA LEU A 93 -0.88 8.80 -2.24
C LEU A 93 0.60 9.04 -1.94
N GLY A 94 1.32 8.02 -1.48
CA GLY A 94 2.72 8.08 -1.12
C GLY A 94 3.57 7.02 -1.79
N ALA A 95 4.84 7.37 -2.03
CA ALA A 95 5.90 6.47 -2.49
C ALA A 95 7.09 6.51 -1.51
N PHE A 96 7.65 5.33 -1.24
CA PHE A 96 8.92 5.17 -0.54
C PHE A 96 9.84 4.19 -1.27
N ASP A 97 11.10 4.55 -1.43
CA ASP A 97 12.17 3.68 -1.94
C ASP A 97 13.44 3.93 -1.13
N GLY A 98 13.70 3.11 -0.11
CA GLY A 98 14.77 3.38 0.84
C GLY A 98 15.04 2.29 1.85
N LEU A 99 16.12 2.47 2.60
CA LEU A 99 16.50 1.60 3.71
C LEU A 99 15.82 2.09 4.99
N HIS A 100 14.95 1.27 5.55
CA HIS A 100 14.46 1.48 6.91
C HIS A 100 15.57 1.14 7.91
N THR A 101 15.76 1.95 8.96
CA THR A 101 16.88 1.79 9.90
C THR A 101 16.52 1.79 11.39
N VAL A 102 15.29 2.19 11.74
CA VAL A 102 14.86 2.26 13.15
C VAL A 102 14.32 0.89 13.56
N GLU A 103 14.67 0.37 14.74
CA GLU A 103 14.20 -0.96 15.20
C GLU A 103 14.51 -2.16 14.26
N GLY A 104 15.33 -1.94 13.21
CA GLY A 104 15.79 -2.94 12.26
C GLY A 104 16.32 -2.29 10.97
N GLN A 105 17.12 -3.03 10.20
CA GLN A 105 17.66 -2.55 8.93
C GLN A 105 17.17 -3.39 7.76
N TYR A 106 16.35 -2.80 6.89
CA TYR A 106 15.73 -3.54 5.81
C TYR A 106 15.19 -2.61 4.69
N TYR A 107 15.45 -2.94 3.42
CA TYR A 107 15.19 -2.05 2.27
C TYR A 107 13.79 -2.24 1.68
N LEU A 108 13.05 -1.14 1.56
CA LEU A 108 11.63 -1.12 1.21
C LEU A 108 11.40 -0.39 -0.10
N GLN A 109 10.41 -0.88 -0.85
CA GLN A 109 9.70 -0.11 -1.86
C GLN A 109 8.23 -0.15 -1.49
N ILE A 110 7.56 0.99 -1.29
CA ILE A 110 6.18 1.04 -0.80
C ILE A 110 5.38 2.04 -1.63
N CYS A 111 4.24 1.59 -2.14
CA CYS A 111 3.17 2.46 -2.63
C CYS A 111 2.01 2.41 -1.66
N THR A 112 1.51 3.56 -1.20
CA THR A 112 0.44 3.61 -0.20
C THR A 112 -0.58 4.70 -0.49
N LEU A 113 -1.85 4.41 -0.31
CA LEU A 113 -2.94 5.35 -0.16
C LEU A 113 -3.33 5.34 1.31
N LEU A 114 -3.33 6.50 1.98
CA LEU A 114 -3.67 6.59 3.40
C LEU A 114 -4.53 7.80 3.72
N LYS A 115 -5.30 7.67 4.81
CA LYS A 115 -5.94 8.79 5.49
C LYS A 115 -4.91 9.48 6.39
N CYS A 116 -4.81 10.80 6.31
CA CYS A 116 -4.00 11.60 7.23
C CYS A 116 -4.72 11.74 8.58
N GLN A 117 -3.98 11.96 9.67
CA GLN A 117 -4.58 12.01 11.01
C GLN A 117 -5.54 13.21 11.16
N THR A 118 -5.17 14.34 10.58
CA THR A 118 -5.97 15.56 10.54
C THR A 118 -6.08 16.07 9.09
N THR A 119 -6.68 17.25 8.90
CA THR A 119 -6.66 17.95 7.61
C THR A 119 -5.33 18.62 7.30
N ASP A 120 -4.40 18.65 8.25
CA ASP A 120 -3.03 19.12 8.03
C ASP A 120 -2.20 18.03 7.35
N LEU A 121 -1.55 18.39 6.24
CA LEU A 121 -0.73 17.48 5.42
C LEU A 121 0.50 16.98 6.16
N GLU A 122 1.01 17.72 7.14
CA GLU A 122 2.15 17.28 7.97
C GLU A 122 1.81 16.03 8.79
N THR A 123 0.52 15.76 9.01
CA THR A 123 0.04 14.59 9.75
C THR A 123 -0.21 13.36 8.88
N CYS A 124 0.12 13.42 7.58
CA CYS A 124 0.03 12.27 6.69
C CYS A 124 1.15 11.26 7.00
N GLY A 125 0.76 10.10 7.51
CA GLY A 125 1.67 9.04 7.96
C GLY A 125 1.61 8.76 9.46
N GLU A 126 1.00 9.67 10.22
CA GLU A 126 0.68 9.46 11.64
C GLU A 126 -0.40 8.39 11.83
N PRO A 127 -0.41 7.68 12.99
CA PRO A 127 -1.41 6.64 13.27
C PRO A 127 -2.86 7.16 13.26
N VAL A 128 -3.75 6.44 12.56
CA VAL A 128 -5.18 6.75 12.44
C VAL A 128 -6.04 5.52 12.71
N GLY A 129 -7.03 5.64 13.59
CA GLY A 129 -7.92 4.52 13.96
C GLY A 129 -9.29 4.49 13.25
N SER A 130 -9.72 5.59 12.64
CA SER A 130 -11.03 5.70 11.98
C SER A 130 -11.01 6.54 10.71
N ALA A 131 -11.87 6.15 9.77
CA ALA A 131 -12.17 6.81 8.51
C ALA A 131 -13.67 6.74 8.19
N PHE A 132 -14.20 7.78 7.55
CA PHE A 132 -15.57 7.86 7.08
C PHE A 132 -15.67 7.91 5.55
N THR A 133 -14.64 8.40 4.86
CA THR A 133 -14.56 8.42 3.40
C THR A 133 -14.58 7.00 2.86
N LYS A 134 -15.52 6.73 1.96
CA LYS A 134 -15.66 5.43 1.30
C LYS A 134 -15.16 5.49 -0.12
N PHE A 135 -14.42 4.47 -0.54
CA PHE A 135 -13.96 4.29 -1.90
C PHE A 135 -14.87 3.31 -2.63
N GLU A 136 -15.47 3.76 -3.74
CA GLU A 136 -16.25 2.94 -4.67
C GLU A 136 -15.32 2.16 -5.60
N GLU A 137 -14.28 2.83 -6.08
CA GLU A 137 -13.30 2.26 -7.00
C GLU A 137 -11.90 2.67 -6.58
N PHE A 138 -10.96 1.74 -6.72
CA PHE A 138 -9.53 2.00 -6.58
C PHE A 138 -8.71 1.05 -7.44
N SER A 139 -7.53 1.50 -7.86
CA SER A 139 -6.52 0.70 -8.54
C SER A 139 -5.15 1.27 -8.19
N LEU A 140 -4.41 0.56 -7.33
CA LEU A 140 -3.05 0.91 -6.90
C LEU A 140 -2.02 0.00 -7.56
N SER A 141 -0.91 0.57 -8.03
CA SER A 141 0.22 -0.16 -8.60
C SER A 141 1.51 0.65 -8.46
N GLY A 142 2.66 0.03 -8.71
CA GLY A 142 3.93 0.77 -8.74
C GLY A 142 5.02 0.04 -9.51
N THR A 143 6.09 0.75 -9.86
CA THR A 143 7.23 0.23 -10.63
C THR A 143 8.19 -0.60 -9.76
N PHE A 144 7.66 -1.54 -8.97
CA PHE A 144 8.45 -2.37 -8.06
C PHE A 144 9.59 -3.10 -8.77
N ARG A 145 10.77 -3.10 -8.15
CA ARG A 145 11.96 -3.84 -8.62
C ARG A 145 12.13 -5.19 -7.92
N THR A 146 11.12 -5.59 -7.15
CA THR A 146 11.08 -6.85 -6.42
C THR A 146 9.81 -7.63 -6.76
N ARG A 147 9.89 -8.95 -6.69
CA ARG A 147 8.72 -9.84 -6.79
C ARG A 147 8.03 -10.04 -5.44
N TYR A 148 8.66 -9.59 -4.35
CA TYR A 148 8.19 -9.76 -2.98
C TYR A 148 7.39 -8.54 -2.53
N VAL A 149 6.16 -8.42 -3.04
CA VAL A 149 5.22 -7.35 -2.70
C VAL A 149 4.01 -7.94 -1.98
N PHE A 150 3.67 -7.34 -0.84
CA PHE A 150 2.60 -7.76 0.04
C PHE A 150 1.47 -6.73 0.00
N PRO A 151 0.32 -7.04 -0.63
CA PRO A 151 -0.82 -6.14 -0.69
C PRO A 151 -1.54 -6.07 0.66
N GLN A 152 -1.96 -4.86 1.04
CA GLN A 152 -2.60 -4.57 2.32
C GLN A 152 -3.79 -3.65 2.11
N ILE A 153 -4.93 -3.93 2.74
CA ILE A 153 -6.05 -3.00 2.87
C ILE A 153 -6.57 -3.08 4.31
N THR A 154 -6.47 -1.95 5.02
CA THR A 154 -7.03 -1.77 6.36
C THR A 154 -8.17 -0.77 6.27
N LEU A 155 -9.33 -1.16 6.78
CA LEU A 155 -10.54 -0.35 6.87
C LEU A 155 -10.65 0.31 8.24
N SER A 156 -11.53 1.29 8.35
CA SER A 156 -11.90 1.99 9.59
C SER A 156 -12.07 1.02 10.77
N VAL A 157 -11.57 1.40 11.93
CA VAL A 157 -11.57 0.58 13.16
C VAL A 157 -10.74 -0.71 13.00
N ASN A 158 -9.63 -0.62 12.26
CA ASN A 158 -8.63 -1.69 12.08
C ASN A 158 -9.21 -3.01 11.53
N GLN A 159 -10.21 -2.93 10.67
CA GLN A 159 -10.82 -4.11 10.05
C GLN A 159 -10.09 -4.49 8.76
N LEU A 160 -9.94 -5.79 8.50
CA LEU A 160 -9.45 -6.27 7.21
C LEU A 160 -10.54 -6.12 6.15
N ALA A 161 -10.15 -5.70 4.93
CA ALA A 161 -11.06 -5.75 3.80
C ALA A 161 -11.35 -7.22 3.42
N PRO A 162 -12.62 -7.63 3.27
CA PRO A 162 -12.92 -8.98 2.81
C PRO A 162 -12.51 -9.17 1.35
N GLU A 163 -11.90 -10.31 1.01
CA GLU A 163 -11.35 -10.62 -0.33
C GLU A 163 -12.36 -10.47 -1.48
N ARG A 164 -13.67 -10.61 -1.22
CA ARG A 164 -14.70 -10.38 -2.25
C ARG A 164 -14.71 -8.94 -2.80
N HIS A 165 -14.16 -7.97 -2.05
CA HIS A 165 -14.19 -6.55 -2.41
C HIS A 165 -12.95 -6.08 -3.18
N TYR A 166 -11.93 -6.91 -3.33
CA TYR A 166 -10.71 -6.53 -4.05
C TYR A 166 -10.10 -7.71 -4.81
N GLU A 167 -9.15 -7.41 -5.68
CA GLU A 167 -8.34 -8.42 -6.34
C GLU A 167 -6.92 -7.94 -6.61
N ILE A 168 -6.02 -8.91 -6.76
CA ILE A 168 -4.68 -8.69 -7.29
C ILE A 168 -4.67 -9.20 -8.73
N SER A 169 -4.48 -8.27 -9.65
CA SER A 169 -4.35 -8.58 -11.06
C SER A 169 -2.95 -9.07 -11.41
N ARG A 170 -2.83 -9.88 -12.46
CA ARG A 170 -1.55 -10.48 -12.89
C ARG A 170 -0.50 -9.44 -13.27
N ASP A 171 -0.94 -8.26 -13.67
CA ASP A 171 -0.11 -7.13 -14.08
C ASP A 171 0.28 -6.20 -12.91
N GLY A 172 0.04 -6.62 -11.67
CA GLY A 172 0.60 -5.96 -10.49
C GLY A 172 -0.30 -4.91 -9.85
N ARG A 173 -1.59 -4.83 -10.22
CA ARG A 173 -2.51 -3.88 -9.58
C ARG A 173 -3.33 -4.52 -8.46
N LEU A 174 -3.41 -3.82 -7.35
CA LEU A 174 -4.40 -4.01 -6.30
C LEU A 174 -5.65 -3.18 -6.65
N ARG A 175 -6.79 -3.84 -6.89
CA ARG A 175 -7.98 -3.19 -7.44
C ARG A 175 -9.24 -3.53 -6.67
N SER A 176 -10.17 -2.58 -6.61
CA SER A 176 -11.53 -2.82 -6.12
C SER A 176 -12.27 -3.77 -7.06
N ARG A 177 -13.05 -4.68 -6.49
CA ARG A 177 -14.11 -5.40 -7.19
C ARG A 177 -15.43 -4.65 -7.06
N ARG A 178 -16.38 -4.93 -7.96
CA ARG A 178 -17.74 -4.42 -7.82
C ARG A 178 -18.30 -4.87 -6.47
N GLY A 179 -18.76 -3.93 -5.66
CA GLY A 179 -19.23 -4.21 -4.32
C GLY A 179 -19.56 -2.94 -3.55
N ALA A 180 -19.83 -3.09 -2.26
CA ALA A 180 -20.08 -1.96 -1.38
C ALA A 180 -18.82 -1.07 -1.24
N PRO A 181 -18.99 0.27 -1.19
CA PRO A 181 -17.88 1.19 -0.96
C PRO A 181 -17.17 0.93 0.38
N LEU A 182 -15.85 1.01 0.40
CA LEU A 182 -15.02 0.64 1.55
C LEU A 182 -14.48 1.87 2.30
N PRO A 183 -14.66 1.98 3.64
CA PRO A 183 -14.08 3.05 4.44
C PRO A 183 -12.58 2.77 4.71
N VAL A 184 -11.73 3.09 3.74
CA VAL A 184 -10.29 2.73 3.77
C VAL A 184 -9.53 3.64 4.72
N LEU A 185 -8.75 3.07 5.64
CA LEU A 185 -7.71 3.78 6.39
C LEU A 185 -6.42 3.84 5.59
N VAL A 186 -5.96 2.66 5.17
CA VAL A 186 -4.70 2.46 4.45
C VAL A 186 -4.88 1.38 3.40
N MET A 187 -4.29 1.59 2.25
CA MET A 187 -4.12 0.59 1.20
C MET A 187 -2.70 0.67 0.69
N ALA A 188 -1.95 -0.42 0.78
CA ALA A 188 -0.54 -0.43 0.45
C ALA A 188 -0.14 -1.64 -0.39
N LEU A 189 0.88 -1.43 -1.21
CA LEU A 189 1.70 -2.47 -1.81
C LEU A 189 3.07 -2.37 -1.15
N TYR A 190 3.35 -3.29 -0.22
CA TYR A 190 4.53 -3.27 0.63
C TYR A 190 5.61 -4.20 0.05
N GLY A 191 6.63 -3.64 -0.58
CA GLY A 191 7.71 -4.37 -1.26
C GLY A 191 8.97 -4.51 -0.42
N ARG A 192 9.55 -5.72 -0.40
CA ARG A 192 10.85 -6.02 0.22
C ARG A 192 11.92 -6.22 -0.85
N VAL A 193 13.03 -5.51 -0.75
CA VAL A 193 14.19 -5.64 -1.65
C VAL A 193 15.35 -6.26 -0.87
N PHE A 194 15.26 -7.57 -0.61
CA PHE A 194 16.14 -8.29 0.32
C PHE A 194 17.63 -8.17 -0.03
N GLU A 195 17.96 -8.12 -1.32
CA GLU A 195 19.31 -7.95 -1.84
C GLU A 195 19.94 -6.59 -1.51
N LYS A 196 19.13 -5.60 -1.12
CA LYS A 196 19.60 -4.28 -0.66
C LYS A 196 19.64 -4.15 0.87
N ASP A 197 19.28 -5.20 1.61
CA ASP A 197 19.45 -5.21 3.06
C ASP A 197 20.96 -5.19 3.41
N PRO A 198 21.38 -4.49 4.47
CA PRO A 198 22.76 -4.55 4.94
C PRO A 198 23.18 -5.99 5.27
N PRO A 199 24.47 -6.34 5.09
CA PRO A 199 24.98 -7.64 5.48
C PRO A 199 24.66 -7.90 6.95
N ARG A 200 24.11 -9.08 7.25
CA ARG A 200 23.89 -9.48 8.64
C ARG A 200 25.24 -9.59 9.34
N LEU A 201 25.41 -8.87 10.44
CA LEU A 201 26.55 -9.06 11.35
C LEU A 201 26.58 -10.53 11.77
N GLY A 202 27.53 -11.31 11.23
CA GLY A 202 27.67 -12.76 11.48
C GLY A 202 27.67 -13.66 10.23
N GLN A 203 27.29 -13.16 9.05
CA GLN A 203 27.63 -13.84 7.80
C GLN A 203 29.01 -13.36 7.36
N GLY A 204 30.03 -14.22 7.55
CA GLY A 204 31.36 -14.00 6.97
C GLY A 204 31.28 -13.76 5.46
N PRO A 205 32.36 -13.28 4.82
CA PRO A 205 32.33 -12.90 3.40
C PRO A 205 31.75 -14.04 2.59
N GLY A 206 30.58 -13.81 2.00
CA GLY A 206 29.94 -14.78 1.11
C GLY A 206 30.95 -15.13 0.03
N LYS A 207 31.34 -16.40 -0.03
CA LYS A 207 32.17 -16.90 -1.12
C LYS A 207 31.37 -16.67 -2.40
N LEU A 208 31.77 -15.70 -3.21
CA LEU A 208 31.48 -15.74 -4.64
C LEU A 208 32.17 -17.00 -5.17
N GLN A 209 31.37 -17.96 -5.62
CA GLN A 209 31.77 -18.97 -6.60
C GLN A 209 31.09 -18.64 -7.92
#